data_AF-A0A147B7N7-F1
#
_entry.id   AF-A0A147B7N7-F1
#
_cell.length_a   1.000
_cell.length_b   1.000
_cell.length_c   1.000
_cell.angle_alpha   90.00
_cell.angle_beta   90.00
_cell.angle_gamma   90.00
#
_symmetry.space_group_name_H-M   'P 1'
#
loop_
_entity.id
_entity.type
_entity.pdbx_description
1 polymer ?
#
loop_
_entity_poly.entity_id
_entity_poly.type
_entity_poly.pdbx_seq_one_letter_code
_entity_poly.pdbx_strand_id
1 'polypeptide(L)'
;GRTLYSVPPPASGAVLAYILQILDGYRETPYAFLEDGVLNLHRFVEACKFAYAQRANLGDPEFVDNADLVKNMTSSWLADQSRAKINDDKTFDDPEYYGGHQGFAEDHGTAHASFWGPNGDAITLTSSINYFFGSFVRTSSGVILNNHMDDFSTPGVPNVYGIAPSESNFIRPFKRPMSSMAPSVIVNAPVVSTWYWAVL
;
A
#
# COMPACT_ATOMS: atom_id res chain seq x y z
N GLY A 1 16.62 -2.71 -12.57
CA GLY A 1 16.26 -3.16 -13.94
C GLY A 1 15.18 -4.24 -13.98
N ARG A 2 14.29 -4.33 -12.99
CA ARG A 2 13.07 -5.15 -13.04
C ARG A 2 11.87 -4.21 -13.02
N THR A 3 10.74 -4.65 -13.55
CA THR A 3 9.49 -3.88 -13.57
C THR A 3 8.51 -4.51 -12.59
N LEU A 4 7.93 -3.68 -11.71
CA LEU A 4 6.83 -4.04 -10.82
C LEU A 4 5.51 -3.68 -11.49
N TYR A 5 4.61 -4.65 -11.60
CA TYR A 5 3.21 -4.45 -11.92
C TYR A 5 2.40 -4.63 -10.64
N SER A 6 1.54 -3.67 -10.33
CA SER A 6 0.67 -3.69 -9.16
C SER A 6 -0.63 -2.93 -9.43
N VAL A 7 -1.57 -3.03 -8.50
CA VAL A 7 -2.90 -2.42 -8.58
C VAL A 7 -2.87 -0.90 -8.34
N PRO A 8 -3.66 -0.11 -9.09
CA PRO A 8 -3.85 1.31 -8.82
C PRO A 8 -4.75 1.55 -7.58
N PRO A 9 -4.88 2.81 -7.12
CA PRO A 9 -5.92 3.20 -6.17
C PRO A 9 -7.32 2.71 -6.61
N PRO A 10 -8.22 2.33 -5.68
CA PRO A 10 -8.12 2.51 -4.22
C PRO A 10 -7.27 1.46 -3.50
N ALA A 11 -6.49 0.64 -4.19
CA ALA A 11 -5.54 -0.28 -3.58
C ALA A 11 -4.13 0.34 -3.41
N SER A 12 -3.25 -0.34 -2.68
CA SER A 12 -1.98 0.23 -2.18
C SER A 12 -0.75 -0.12 -3.04
N GLY A 13 -0.91 -0.45 -4.33
CA GLY A 13 0.21 -0.80 -5.20
C GLY A 13 1.26 0.31 -5.35
N ALA A 14 0.82 1.58 -5.40
CA ALA A 14 1.73 2.74 -5.42
C ALA A 14 2.54 2.89 -4.12
N VAL A 15 1.97 2.49 -2.97
CA VAL A 15 2.66 2.48 -1.67
C VAL A 15 3.80 1.47 -1.69
N LEU A 16 3.52 0.25 -2.17
CA LEU A 16 4.55 -0.78 -2.34
C LEU A 16 5.66 -0.32 -3.31
N ALA A 17 5.28 0.25 -4.46
CA ALA A 17 6.25 0.77 -5.42
C ALA A 17 7.17 1.82 -4.81
N TYR A 18 6.62 2.74 -4.01
CA TYR A 18 7.38 3.79 -3.37
C TYR A 18 8.38 3.28 -2.32
N ILE A 19 7.96 2.32 -1.48
CA ILE A 19 8.86 1.64 -0.53
C ILE A 19 10.04 1.02 -1.28
N LEU A 20 9.77 0.28 -2.36
CA LEU A 20 10.81 -0.38 -3.15
C LEU A 20 11.74 0.63 -3.83
N GLN A 21 11.22 1.76 -4.32
CA GLN A 21 12.03 2.83 -4.91
C GLN A 21 12.97 3.48 -3.87
N ILE A 22 12.50 3.71 -2.64
CA ILE A 22 13.37 4.21 -1.55
C ILE A 22 14.49 3.20 -1.29
N LEU A 23 14.16 1.92 -1.18
CA LEU A 23 15.13 0.86 -0.86
C LEU A 23 16.11 0.56 -2.00
N ASP A 24 15.74 0.83 -3.26
CA ASP A 24 16.60 0.48 -4.41
C ASP A 24 17.96 1.20 -4.38
N GLY A 25 18.03 2.40 -3.79
CA GLY A 25 19.30 3.13 -3.66
C GLY A 25 20.17 2.77 -2.46
N TYR A 26 19.78 1.81 -1.63
CA TYR A 26 20.65 1.22 -0.59
C TYR A 26 21.29 -0.11 -1.03
N ARG A 27 21.05 -0.53 -2.27
CA ARG A 27 21.58 -1.80 -2.80
C ARG A 27 23.02 -1.64 -3.25
N GLU A 28 23.97 -1.95 -2.38
CA GLU A 28 25.37 -2.13 -2.79
C GLU A 28 25.59 -3.49 -3.48
N THR A 29 24.89 -4.53 -3.01
CA THR A 29 24.85 -5.86 -3.63
C THR A 29 23.41 -6.41 -3.64
N PRO A 30 23.09 -7.43 -4.46
CA PRO A 30 21.76 -8.04 -4.48
C PRO A 30 21.30 -8.63 -3.13
N TYR A 31 22.25 -8.96 -2.25
CA TYR A 31 22.01 -9.58 -0.95
C TYR A 31 22.35 -8.69 0.24
N ALA A 32 22.85 -7.47 0.01
CA ALA A 32 23.28 -6.54 1.07
C ALA A 32 22.21 -6.33 2.16
N PHE A 33 20.92 -6.39 1.78
CA PHE A 33 19.80 -6.29 2.72
C PHE A 33 19.79 -7.40 3.79
N LEU A 34 20.30 -8.59 3.46
CA LEU A 34 20.38 -9.75 4.36
C LEU A 34 21.69 -9.78 5.18
N GLU A 35 22.70 -9.02 4.78
CA GLU A 35 24.05 -9.06 5.37
C GLU A 35 24.17 -8.15 6.61
N ASP A 36 23.52 -6.97 6.59
CA ASP A 36 23.40 -6.07 7.75
C ASP A 36 21.93 -5.95 8.18
N GLY A 37 21.44 -6.95 8.91
CA GLY A 37 20.01 -7.09 9.18
C GLY A 37 19.40 -5.96 10.00
N VAL A 38 20.15 -5.34 10.92
CA VAL A 38 19.60 -4.29 11.82
C VAL A 38 19.46 -2.97 11.08
N LEU A 39 20.51 -2.51 10.40
CA LEU A 39 20.47 -1.24 9.67
C LEU A 39 19.49 -1.32 8.49
N ASN A 40 19.43 -2.45 7.79
CA ASN A 40 18.48 -2.63 6.70
C ASN A 40 17.03 -2.73 7.17
N LEU A 41 16.77 -3.35 8.33
CA LEU A 41 15.46 -3.32 8.96
C LEU A 41 15.06 -1.88 9.35
N HIS A 42 15.99 -1.11 9.92
CA HIS A 42 15.76 0.31 10.21
C HIS A 42 15.37 1.08 8.95
N ARG A 43 16.16 1.00 7.89
CA ARG A 43 15.87 1.67 6.60
C ARG A 43 14.54 1.20 5.98
N PHE A 44 14.19 -0.08 6.14
CA PHE A 44 12.89 -0.60 5.71
C PHE A 44 11.74 0.02 6.50
N VAL A 45 11.86 0.11 7.82
CA VAL A 45 10.85 0.78 8.67
C VAL A 45 10.71 2.25 8.30
N GLU A 46 11.82 2.97 8.10
CA GLU A 46 11.77 4.38 7.69
C GLU A 46 11.15 4.57 6.30
N ALA A 47 11.45 3.68 5.33
CA ALA A 47 10.81 3.70 4.02
C ALA A 47 9.29 3.48 4.12
N CYS A 48 8.84 2.56 4.98
CA CYS A 48 7.42 2.36 5.28
C CYS A 48 6.78 3.63 5.86
N LYS A 49 7.41 4.30 6.82
CA LYS A 49 6.88 5.56 7.39
C LYS A 49 6.66 6.64 6.33
N PHE A 50 7.64 6.87 5.45
CA PHE A 50 7.47 7.79 4.32
C PHE A 50 6.35 7.36 3.37
N ALA A 51 6.22 6.06 3.09
CA ALA A 51 5.19 5.59 2.17
C ALA A 51 3.77 5.67 2.76
N TYR A 52 3.60 5.35 4.03
CA TYR A 52 2.31 5.47 4.72
C TYR A 52 1.86 6.91 4.91
N ALA A 53 2.79 7.86 5.07
CA ALA A 53 2.49 9.28 5.03
C ALA A 53 1.85 9.70 3.69
N GLN A 54 2.35 9.17 2.57
CA GLN A 54 1.74 9.42 1.25
C GLN A 54 0.42 8.65 1.05
N ARG A 55 0.33 7.41 1.57
CA ARG A 55 -0.89 6.57 1.49
C ARG A 55 -2.12 7.28 2.02
N ALA A 56 -1.97 8.07 3.09
CA ALA A 56 -3.05 8.80 3.71
C ALA A 56 -3.76 9.79 2.77
N ASN A 57 -3.09 10.19 1.68
CA ASN A 57 -3.65 11.11 0.67
C ASN A 57 -4.27 10.39 -0.53
N LEU A 58 -4.13 9.06 -0.64
CA LEU A 58 -4.77 8.28 -1.70
C LEU A 58 -6.28 8.12 -1.42
N GLY A 59 -7.07 7.94 -2.47
CA GLY A 59 -8.51 7.69 -2.38
C GLY A 59 -9.07 6.96 -3.59
N ASP A 60 -10.38 6.69 -3.59
CA ASP A 60 -11.06 6.13 -4.75
C ASP A 60 -10.89 7.04 -5.99
N PRO A 61 -10.33 6.54 -7.12
CA PRO A 61 -10.11 7.33 -8.33
C PRO A 61 -11.40 7.89 -8.97
N GLU A 62 -12.59 7.37 -8.62
CA GLU A 62 -13.86 7.97 -9.05
C GLU A 62 -14.22 9.24 -8.27
N PHE A 63 -13.58 9.47 -7.11
CA PHE A 63 -13.89 10.56 -6.19
C PHE A 63 -12.68 11.46 -5.86
N VAL A 64 -11.46 10.98 -6.11
CA VAL A 64 -10.19 11.65 -5.78
C VAL A 64 -9.25 11.54 -6.98
N ASP A 65 -8.67 12.67 -7.40
CA ASP A 65 -7.61 12.64 -8.39
C ASP A 65 -6.29 12.20 -7.74
N ASN A 66 -5.85 11.00 -8.09
CA ASN A 66 -4.63 10.39 -7.57
C ASN A 66 -3.44 10.52 -8.53
N ALA A 67 -3.61 11.12 -9.71
CA ALA A 67 -2.65 11.00 -10.82
C ALA A 67 -1.26 11.52 -10.46
N ASP A 68 -1.19 12.74 -9.93
CA ASP A 68 0.08 13.36 -9.54
C ASP A 68 0.72 12.67 -8.34
N LEU A 69 -0.08 12.24 -7.37
CA LEU A 69 0.41 11.53 -6.19
C LEU A 69 1.01 10.17 -6.57
N VAL A 70 0.31 9.37 -7.37
CA VAL A 70 0.81 8.08 -7.86
C VAL A 70 2.06 8.27 -8.73
N LYS A 71 2.07 9.29 -9.59
CA LYS A 71 3.26 9.64 -10.39
C LYS A 71 4.46 9.99 -9.52
N ASN A 72 4.26 10.77 -8.46
CA ASN A 72 5.33 11.13 -7.53
C ASN A 72 5.81 9.92 -6.73
N MET A 73 4.90 9.14 -6.15
CA MET A 73 5.21 7.91 -5.39
C MET A 73 5.96 6.86 -6.22
N THR A 74 5.71 6.80 -7.53
CA THR A 74 6.41 5.86 -8.44
C THR A 74 7.68 6.46 -9.06
N SER A 75 7.99 7.73 -8.81
CA SER A 75 9.20 8.39 -9.30
C SER A 75 10.42 8.10 -8.43
N SER A 76 11.61 8.08 -9.03
CA SER A 76 12.87 8.06 -8.27
C SER A 76 13.08 9.36 -7.50
N TRP A 77 12.61 10.50 -8.03
CA TRP A 77 12.80 11.82 -7.43
C TRP A 77 12.28 11.88 -6.00
N LEU A 78 11.02 11.48 -5.77
CA LEU A 78 10.45 11.51 -4.43
C LEU A 78 11.14 10.49 -3.50
N ALA A 79 11.53 9.33 -4.04
CA ALA A 79 12.27 8.32 -3.29
C ALA A 79 13.64 8.83 -2.82
N ASP A 80 14.37 9.54 -3.67
CA ASP A 80 15.67 10.12 -3.34
C ASP A 80 15.54 11.24 -2.29
N GLN A 81 14.49 12.07 -2.37
CA GLN A 81 14.19 13.08 -1.35
C GLN A 81 13.93 12.46 0.02
N SER A 82 13.14 11.39 0.08
CA SER A 82 12.88 10.68 1.34
C SER A 82 14.12 9.96 1.85
N ARG A 83 14.89 9.32 0.96
CA ARG A 83 16.14 8.65 1.32
C ARG A 83 17.13 9.61 1.95
N ALA A 84 17.25 10.82 1.43
CA ALA A 84 18.13 11.86 1.98
C ALA A 84 17.73 12.32 3.39
N LYS A 85 16.49 12.05 3.81
CA LYS A 85 16.01 12.32 5.18
C LYS A 85 16.24 11.15 6.13
N ILE A 86 16.31 9.91 5.64
CA ILE A 86 16.54 8.74 6.50
C ILE A 86 17.89 8.91 7.23
N ASN A 87 17.84 8.88 8.55
CA ASN A 87 19.01 8.91 9.41
C ASN A 87 19.29 7.51 9.93
N ASP A 88 20.45 6.94 9.66
CA ASP A 88 20.79 5.56 10.02
C ASP A 88 20.91 5.31 11.53
N ASP A 89 21.06 6.37 12.34
CA ASP A 89 21.30 6.28 13.79
C ASP A 89 20.04 6.56 14.63
N LYS A 90 18.95 7.05 14.02
CA LYS A 90 17.72 7.40 14.75
C LYS A 90 16.47 7.38 13.90
N THR A 91 15.33 7.33 14.60
CA THR A 91 14.01 7.52 14.02
C THR A 91 13.35 8.78 14.59
N PHE A 92 12.26 9.22 13.98
CA PHE A 92 11.46 10.35 14.45
C PHE A 92 10.06 9.87 14.83
N ASP A 93 9.55 10.40 15.94
CA ASP A 93 8.21 10.07 16.44
C ASP A 93 7.14 10.98 15.82
N ASP A 94 7.55 12.16 15.34
CA ASP A 94 6.66 13.13 14.71
C ASP A 94 6.27 12.70 13.29
N PRO A 95 4.98 12.41 13.01
CA PRO A 95 4.51 12.06 11.67
C PRO A 95 4.75 13.16 10.62
N GLU A 96 4.78 14.43 11.04
CA GLU A 96 4.99 15.55 10.11
C GLU A 96 6.38 15.49 9.46
N TYR A 97 7.37 14.92 10.14
CA TYR A 97 8.70 14.68 9.60
C TYR A 97 8.65 13.87 8.29
N TYR A 98 7.77 12.88 8.24
CA TYR A 98 7.56 11.99 7.10
C TYR A 98 6.58 12.56 6.07
N GLY A 99 6.00 13.75 6.33
CA GLY A 99 4.92 14.35 5.55
C GLY A 99 3.54 13.76 5.86
N GLY A 100 3.40 13.06 7.00
CA GLY A 100 2.15 12.47 7.44
C GLY A 100 1.33 13.47 8.25
N HIS A 101 0.19 13.91 7.69
CA HIS A 101 -0.74 14.81 8.38
C HIS A 101 -2.09 14.14 8.67
N GLN A 102 -2.29 12.93 8.14
CA GLN A 102 -3.54 12.19 8.21
C GLN A 102 -3.28 10.73 8.61
N GLY A 103 -4.16 10.18 9.42
CA GLY A 103 -4.16 8.81 9.88
C GLY A 103 -4.94 7.90 8.95
N PHE A 104 -4.57 6.63 8.92
CA PHE A 104 -5.25 5.59 8.17
C PHE A 104 -5.96 4.61 9.12
N ALA A 105 -7.01 3.95 8.63
CA ALA A 105 -7.65 2.85 9.34
C ALA A 105 -6.72 1.63 9.39
N GLU A 106 -6.73 0.91 10.51
CA GLU A 106 -6.14 -0.42 10.58
C GLU A 106 -7.02 -1.42 9.81
N ASP A 107 -6.37 -2.39 9.18
CA ASP A 107 -7.01 -3.42 8.35
C ASP A 107 -6.55 -4.78 8.89
N HIS A 108 -7.42 -5.78 8.84
CA HIS A 108 -7.12 -7.13 9.32
C HIS A 108 -7.69 -8.19 8.39
N GLY A 109 -7.06 -9.36 8.36
CA GLY A 109 -7.58 -10.52 7.63
C GLY A 109 -7.45 -10.35 6.11
N THR A 110 -6.84 -11.32 5.43
CA THR A 110 -6.72 -11.34 3.96
C THR A 110 -6.25 -12.73 3.53
N ALA A 111 -6.72 -13.21 2.38
CA ALA A 111 -6.14 -14.35 1.69
C ALA A 111 -5.41 -13.89 0.43
N HIS A 112 -4.24 -14.46 0.18
CA HIS A 112 -3.46 -14.22 -1.03
C HIS A 112 -3.15 -15.56 -1.71
N ALA A 113 -3.24 -15.57 -3.04
CA ALA A 113 -2.85 -16.71 -3.84
C ALA A 113 -2.06 -16.26 -5.06
N SER A 114 -1.05 -17.04 -5.39
CA SER A 114 -0.25 -16.86 -6.60
C SER A 114 -0.26 -18.14 -7.41
N PHE A 115 -0.49 -18.03 -8.72
CA PHE A 115 -0.54 -19.13 -9.65
C PHE A 115 0.45 -18.86 -10.79
N TRP A 116 1.05 -19.93 -11.30
CA TRP A 116 1.86 -19.86 -12.50
C TRP A 116 1.54 -21.08 -13.38
N GLY A 117 1.44 -20.85 -14.69
CA GLY A 117 1.12 -21.87 -15.68
C GLY A 117 2.33 -22.30 -16.49
N PRO A 118 2.32 -23.52 -17.06
CA PRO A 118 3.40 -24.02 -17.93
C PRO A 118 3.54 -23.22 -19.24
N ASN A 119 2.52 -22.44 -19.61
CA ASN A 119 2.50 -21.52 -20.74
C ASN A 119 3.13 -20.14 -20.42
N GLY A 120 3.60 -19.92 -19.19
CA GLY A 120 4.18 -18.66 -18.75
C GLY A 120 3.18 -17.66 -18.15
N ASP A 121 1.90 -18.03 -18.03
CA ASP A 121 0.93 -17.19 -17.33
C ASP A 121 1.28 -17.09 -15.84
N ALA A 122 1.12 -15.91 -15.28
CA ALA A 122 1.25 -15.65 -13.85
C ALA A 122 0.03 -14.87 -13.37
N ILE A 123 -0.61 -15.36 -12.30
CA ILE A 123 -1.78 -14.73 -11.69
C ILE A 123 -1.47 -14.48 -10.22
N THR A 124 -1.71 -13.25 -9.79
CA THR A 124 -1.66 -12.86 -8.38
C THR A 124 -3.04 -12.35 -7.99
N LEU A 125 -3.61 -12.87 -6.90
CA LEU A 125 -4.92 -12.43 -6.42
C LEU A 125 -4.88 -12.29 -4.90
N THR A 126 -5.41 -11.17 -4.43
CA THR A 126 -5.67 -10.90 -3.02
C THR A 126 -7.16 -10.69 -2.87
N SER A 127 -7.78 -11.35 -1.90
CA SER A 127 -9.19 -11.12 -1.57
C SER A 127 -9.41 -11.15 -0.06
N SER A 128 -10.38 -10.37 0.40
CA SER A 128 -10.70 -10.26 1.81
C SER A 128 -12.19 -10.02 2.05
N ILE A 129 -12.66 -10.45 3.22
CA ILE A 129 -13.95 -9.99 3.79
C ILE A 129 -13.73 -8.90 4.84
N ASN A 130 -12.54 -8.29 4.82
CA ASN A 130 -11.90 -7.51 5.88
C ASN A 130 -11.63 -8.43 7.09
N TYR A 131 -12.17 -8.10 8.27
CA TYR A 131 -11.87 -8.80 9.52
C TYR A 131 -12.20 -10.30 9.48
N PHE A 132 -11.72 -11.04 10.48
CA PHE A 132 -12.10 -12.44 10.66
C PHE A 132 -13.62 -12.57 10.74
N PHE A 133 -14.21 -13.39 9.86
CA PHE A 133 -15.67 -13.53 9.67
C PHE A 133 -16.40 -12.24 9.22
N GLY A 134 -15.67 -11.25 8.71
CA GLY A 134 -16.20 -10.00 8.16
C GLY A 134 -17.07 -9.25 9.16
N SER A 135 -18.31 -8.97 8.76
CA SER A 135 -19.31 -8.32 9.61
C SER A 135 -19.93 -9.21 10.70
N PHE A 136 -19.51 -10.48 10.81
CA PHE A 136 -20.20 -11.52 11.58
C PHE A 136 -21.66 -11.78 11.15
N VAL A 137 -22.08 -11.26 9.99
CA VAL A 137 -23.39 -11.50 9.39
C VAL A 137 -23.26 -12.55 8.29
N ARG A 138 -24.17 -13.54 8.32
CA ARG A 138 -24.27 -14.60 7.31
C ARG A 138 -25.65 -14.57 6.68
N THR A 139 -25.73 -14.69 5.36
CA THR A 139 -26.99 -14.86 4.64
C THR A 139 -27.59 -16.25 4.92
N SER A 140 -28.89 -16.40 4.66
CA SER A 140 -29.56 -17.70 4.73
C SER A 140 -28.90 -18.76 3.81
N SER A 141 -28.29 -18.33 2.71
CA SER A 141 -27.59 -19.20 1.75
C SER A 141 -26.19 -19.63 2.18
N GLY A 142 -25.60 -19.07 3.25
CA GLY A 142 -24.23 -19.43 3.64
C GLY A 142 -23.16 -18.37 3.41
N VAL A 143 -23.50 -17.25 2.77
CA VAL A 143 -22.51 -16.22 2.41
C VAL A 143 -22.23 -15.35 3.64
N ILE A 144 -20.96 -15.23 4.01
CA ILE A 144 -20.50 -14.29 5.04
C ILE A 144 -20.34 -12.92 4.40
N LEU A 145 -20.96 -11.90 5.00
CA LEU A 145 -20.89 -10.53 4.51
C LEU A 145 -19.64 -9.83 5.07
N ASN A 146 -18.94 -9.11 4.20
CA ASN A 146 -17.75 -8.33 4.59
C ASN A 146 -18.12 -7.14 5.48
N ASN A 147 -17.11 -6.52 6.09
CA ASN A 147 -17.21 -5.23 6.77
C ASN A 147 -16.23 -4.18 6.18
N HIS A 148 -15.98 -4.20 4.87
CA HIS A 148 -15.03 -3.26 4.23
C HIS A 148 -15.37 -1.79 4.40
N MET A 149 -16.64 -1.46 4.71
CA MET A 149 -17.02 -0.08 5.02
C MET A 149 -16.24 0.52 6.23
N ASP A 150 -15.63 -0.34 7.06
CA ASP A 150 -14.77 0.05 8.17
C ASP A 150 -13.43 0.68 7.72
N ASP A 151 -12.97 0.39 6.50
CA ASP A 151 -11.73 0.93 5.95
C ASP A 151 -11.84 2.41 5.58
N PHE A 152 -13.06 2.98 5.61
CA PHE A 152 -13.25 4.42 5.44
C PHE A 152 -12.77 5.19 6.67
N SER A 153 -12.18 6.35 6.41
CA SER A 153 -11.87 7.31 7.46
C SER A 153 -13.16 8.02 7.91
N THR A 154 -13.31 8.21 9.22
CA THR A 154 -14.51 8.85 9.80
C THR A 154 -14.20 10.31 10.15
N PRO A 155 -14.92 11.30 9.57
CA PRO A 155 -14.72 12.71 9.89
C PRO A 155 -14.79 12.99 11.39
N GLY A 156 -13.81 13.73 11.92
CA GLY A 156 -13.75 14.11 13.33
C GLY A 156 -13.27 13.01 14.29
N VAL A 157 -12.94 11.81 13.79
CA VAL A 157 -12.39 10.72 14.60
C VAL A 157 -10.90 10.58 14.28
N PRO A 158 -10.00 11.14 15.11
CA PRO A 158 -8.57 10.95 14.94
C PRO A 158 -8.15 9.50 15.26
N ASN A 159 -6.99 9.08 14.75
CA ASN A 159 -6.42 7.77 15.12
C ASN A 159 -5.87 7.77 16.56
N VAL A 160 -5.32 6.63 16.99
CA VAL A 160 -4.76 6.44 18.35
C VAL A 160 -3.62 7.41 18.71
N TYR A 161 -2.99 8.04 17.71
CA TYR A 161 -1.93 9.02 17.88
C TYR A 161 -2.43 10.47 17.75
N GLY A 162 -3.75 10.69 17.69
CA GLY A 162 -4.36 12.01 17.54
C GLY A 162 -4.28 12.60 16.14
N ILE A 163 -3.86 11.82 15.13
CA ILE A 163 -3.73 12.28 13.75
C ILE A 163 -5.13 12.34 13.10
N ALA A 164 -5.41 13.44 12.41
CA ALA A 164 -6.68 13.68 11.73
C ALA A 164 -7.02 12.57 10.71
N PRO A 165 -8.29 12.25 10.48
CA PRO A 165 -8.67 11.20 9.54
C PRO A 165 -8.42 11.63 8.08
N SER A 166 -8.10 10.68 7.20
CA SER A 166 -7.87 10.96 5.77
C SER A 166 -9.11 11.43 5.03
N GLU A 167 -9.15 12.71 4.65
CA GLU A 167 -10.29 13.29 3.92
C GLU A 167 -10.52 12.64 2.55
N SER A 168 -9.43 12.28 1.86
CA SER A 168 -9.45 11.54 0.58
C SER A 168 -10.19 10.21 0.71
N ASN A 169 -10.31 9.66 1.92
CA ASN A 169 -10.92 8.38 2.22
C ASN A 169 -12.15 8.54 3.15
N PHE A 170 -12.84 9.67 3.14
CA PHE A 170 -14.16 9.76 3.79
C PHE A 170 -15.22 8.97 3.04
N ILE A 171 -16.13 8.35 3.81
CA ILE A 171 -17.27 7.58 3.32
C ILE A 171 -18.20 8.44 2.45
N ARG A 172 -18.58 7.91 1.28
CA ARG A 172 -19.58 8.50 0.37
C ARG A 172 -20.38 7.39 -0.31
N PRO A 173 -21.63 7.66 -0.74
CA PRO A 173 -22.38 6.71 -1.56
C PRO A 173 -21.59 6.30 -2.80
N PHE A 174 -21.58 5.01 -3.12
CA PHE A 174 -20.89 4.38 -4.27
C PHE A 174 -19.35 4.45 -4.27
N LYS A 175 -18.75 5.20 -3.34
CA LYS A 175 -17.31 5.22 -3.17
C LYS A 175 -16.83 3.89 -2.60
N ARG A 176 -15.66 3.45 -3.04
CA ARG A 176 -14.92 2.31 -2.47
C ARG A 176 -13.93 2.82 -1.43
N PRO A 177 -13.77 2.12 -0.31
CA PRO A 177 -12.75 2.47 0.68
C PRO A 177 -11.35 2.16 0.17
N MET A 178 -10.35 2.87 0.70
CA MET A 178 -8.94 2.55 0.46
C MET A 178 -8.57 1.18 1.04
N SER A 179 -8.00 0.32 0.21
CA SER A 179 -7.51 -1.01 0.60
C SER A 179 -5.99 -1.03 0.79
N SER A 180 -5.52 -1.80 1.76
CA SER A 180 -4.09 -2.07 1.98
C SER A 180 -3.52 -3.13 1.01
N MET A 181 -4.38 -3.78 0.22
CA MET A 181 -3.96 -4.84 -0.71
C MET A 181 -3.03 -4.30 -1.81
N ALA A 182 -2.00 -5.08 -2.15
CA ALA A 182 -1.06 -4.79 -3.23
C ALA A 182 -0.63 -6.06 -3.99
N PRO A 183 -1.56 -6.86 -4.57
CA PRO A 183 -1.18 -7.98 -5.42
C PRO A 183 -0.26 -7.50 -6.54
N SER A 184 0.89 -8.14 -6.69
CA SER A 184 1.98 -7.61 -7.51
C SER A 184 2.77 -8.70 -8.23
N VAL A 185 3.28 -8.38 -9.42
CA VAL A 185 4.17 -9.23 -10.22
C VAL A 185 5.44 -8.45 -10.55
N ILE A 186 6.60 -9.09 -10.42
CA ILE A 186 7.89 -8.51 -10.80
C ILE A 186 8.45 -9.28 -12.00
N VAL A 187 8.84 -8.57 -13.05
CA VAL A 187 9.40 -9.16 -14.28
C VAL A 187 10.74 -8.54 -14.66
N ASN A 188 11.59 -9.29 -15.37
CA ASN A 188 12.92 -8.82 -15.80
C ASN A 188 12.89 -7.96 -17.10
N ALA A 189 11.83 -8.04 -17.90
CA ALA A 189 11.64 -7.24 -19.11
C ALA A 189 10.14 -6.91 -19.28
N PRO A 190 9.76 -5.79 -19.94
CA PRO A 190 8.36 -5.46 -20.17
C PRO A 190 7.70 -6.57 -21.00
N VAL A 191 6.72 -7.26 -20.42
CA VAL A 191 6.00 -8.34 -21.10
C VAL A 191 4.75 -7.73 -21.74
N VAL A 192 4.53 -7.98 -23.03
CA VAL A 192 3.23 -7.73 -23.65
C VAL A 192 2.25 -8.72 -23.03
N SER A 193 1.50 -8.26 -22.03
CA SER A 193 0.57 -9.08 -21.25
C SER A 193 -0.68 -8.26 -20.95
N THR A 194 -1.83 -8.93 -20.99
CA THR A 194 -3.11 -8.34 -20.64
C THR A 194 -3.29 -8.49 -19.13
N TRP A 195 -3.34 -7.37 -18.43
CA TRP A 195 -3.50 -7.35 -16.98
C TRP A 195 -4.95 -7.11 -16.61
N TYR A 196 -5.53 -8.01 -15.81
CA TYR A 196 -6.83 -7.83 -15.20
C TYR A 196 -6.64 -7.64 -13.71
N TRP A 197 -7.02 -6.48 -13.20
CA TRP A 197 -7.00 -6.19 -11.77
C TRP A 197 -8.39 -6.44 -11.21
N ALA A 198 -8.51 -7.40 -10.29
CA ALA A 198 -9.67 -7.57 -9.44
C ALA A 198 -9.18 -7.51 -8.00
N VAL A 199 -9.53 -6.42 -7.31
CA VAL A 199 -9.44 -6.33 -5.86
C VAL A 199 -10.87 -6.56 -5.38
N LEU A 200 -11.12 -7.72 -4.76
CA LEU A 200 -12.44 -8.20 -4.32
C LEU A 200 -12.49 -8.29 -2.80
#